data_AF-A0A7S0CJL6-F1
#
_entry.id   AF-A0A7S0CJL6-F1
#
_cell.length_a   1.000
_cell.length_b   1.000
_cell.length_c   1.000
_cell.angle_alpha   90.00
_cell.angle_beta   90.00
_cell.angle_gamma   90.00
#
_symmetry.space_group_name_H-M   'P 1'
#
loop_
_entity.id
_entity.type
_entity.pdbx_description
1 polymer ?
#
loop_
_entity_poly.entity_id
_entity_poly.type
_entity_poly.pdbx_seq_one_letter_code
_entity_poly.pdbx_strand_id
1 'polypeptide(L)'
;MTTSEEEAKQLDSVTDHVQEQELDASKAQQAMSVLAQNPNSKSNSDTEAAAAAGKITVSKEDVAVIISELEVSEEVAERALREVGEVENGKSALVEALRRLVVA
;
A
#
# COMPACT_ATOMS: atom_id res chain seq x y z
N MET A 1 36.64 -17.19 -12.28
CA MET A 1 36.43 -17.88 -11.00
C MET A 1 36.86 -16.91 -9.92
N THR A 2 35.90 -16.24 -9.28
CA THR A 2 36.14 -15.58 -8.00
C THR A 2 36.59 -16.67 -7.03
N THR A 3 37.70 -16.47 -6.34
CA THR A 3 38.19 -17.47 -5.40
C THR A 3 37.29 -17.40 -4.15
N SER A 4 36.98 -18.54 -3.52
CA SER A 4 36.12 -18.56 -2.31
C SER A 4 36.60 -17.64 -1.18
N GLU A 5 37.88 -17.26 -1.19
CA GLU A 5 38.45 -16.29 -0.27
C GLU A 5 37.99 -14.85 -0.55
N GLU A 6 37.81 -14.46 -1.81
CA GLU A 6 37.21 -13.16 -2.18
C GLU A 6 35.74 -13.08 -1.78
N GLU A 7 35.00 -14.19 -1.91
CA GLU A 7 33.60 -14.29 -1.49
C GLU A 7 33.47 -14.18 0.03
N ALA A 8 34.33 -14.88 0.79
CA ALA A 8 34.36 -14.78 2.25
C ALA A 8 34.70 -13.36 2.72
N LYS A 9 35.66 -12.70 2.06
CA LYS A 9 36.06 -11.33 2.39
C LYS A 9 34.97 -10.29 2.05
N GLN A 10 34.23 -10.49 0.96
CA GLN A 10 33.09 -9.65 0.63
C GLN A 10 31.98 -9.76 1.68
N LEU A 11 31.71 -10.97 2.18
CA LEU A 11 30.71 -11.17 3.24
C LEU A 11 31.13 -10.50 4.55
N ASP A 12 32.41 -10.54 4.91
CA ASP A 12 32.94 -9.88 6.11
C ASP A 12 32.78 -8.35 6.03
N SER A 13 33.07 -7.78 4.84
CA SER A 13 33.01 -6.32 4.61
C SER A 13 31.62 -5.70 4.74
N VAL A 14 30.55 -6.50 4.71
CA VAL A 14 29.17 -6.01 4.88
C VAL A 14 28.91 -5.58 6.34
N THR A 15 29.65 -6.14 7.29
CA THR A 15 29.46 -5.88 8.74
C THR A 15 30.55 -5.02 9.36
N ASP A 16 31.51 -4.55 8.56
CA ASP A 16 32.59 -3.68 9.02
C ASP A 16 32.04 -2.35 9.55
N HIS A 17 32.72 -1.82 10.56
CA HIS A 17 32.41 -0.49 11.07
C HIS A 17 32.85 0.58 10.07
N VAL A 18 31.89 1.38 9.58
CA VAL A 18 32.13 2.52 8.69
C VAL A 18 31.52 3.78 9.32
N GLN A 19 32.28 4.88 9.30
CA GLN A 19 31.77 6.19 9.72
C GLN A 19 30.79 6.72 8.69
N GLU A 20 29.64 7.21 9.16
CA GLU A 20 28.65 7.85 8.29
C GLU A 20 29.25 9.08 7.60
N GLN A 21 28.97 9.22 6.31
CA GLN A 21 29.39 10.40 5.55
C GLN A 21 28.46 11.56 5.88
N GLU A 22 29.03 12.69 6.29
CA GLU A 22 28.28 13.92 6.48
C GLU A 22 27.80 14.44 5.12
N LEU A 23 26.48 14.60 4.99
CA LEU A 23 25.85 15.20 3.82
C LEU A 23 25.41 16.62 4.13
N ASP A 24 25.36 17.48 3.10
CA ASP A 24 24.84 18.84 3.24
C ASP A 24 23.35 18.80 3.64
N ALA A 25 23.08 19.17 4.90
CA ALA A 25 21.74 19.19 5.48
C ALA A 25 20.78 20.09 4.70
N SER A 26 21.26 21.19 4.13
CA SER A 26 20.43 22.14 3.38
C SER A 26 19.92 21.51 2.09
N LYS A 27 20.81 20.81 1.38
CA LYS A 27 20.47 20.08 0.14
C LYS A 27 19.50 18.92 0.43
N ALA A 28 19.71 18.19 1.53
CA ALA A 28 18.83 17.10 1.94
C ALA A 28 17.42 17.61 2.29
N GLN A 29 17.31 18.71 3.03
CA GLN A 29 16.03 19.33 3.38
C GLN A 29 15.25 19.83 2.14
N GLN A 30 15.94 20.46 1.19
CA GLN A 30 15.31 20.90 -0.06
C GLN A 30 14.79 19.72 -0.88
N ALA A 31 15.59 18.65 -1.01
CA ALA A 31 15.16 17.44 -1.72
C ALA A 31 13.96 16.76 -1.03
N MET A 32 13.96 16.65 0.30
CA MET A 32 12.84 16.10 1.06
C MET A 32 11.56 16.92 0.91
N SER A 33 11.66 18.25 0.88
CA SER A 33 10.50 19.13 0.63
C SER A 33 9.90 18.89 -0.75
N VAL A 34 10.74 18.76 -1.78
CA VAL A 34 10.30 18.43 -3.15
C VAL A 34 9.63 17.05 -3.22
N LEU A 35 10.16 16.05 -2.50
CA LEU A 35 9.56 14.72 -2.42
C LEU A 35 8.21 14.73 -1.68
N ALA A 36 8.09 15.51 -0.60
CA ALA A 36 6.85 15.65 0.17
C ALA A 36 5.75 16.39 -0.61
N GLN A 37 6.13 17.34 -1.46
CA GLN A 37 5.20 18.08 -2.33
C GLN A 37 4.76 17.27 -3.56
N ASN A 38 5.37 16.11 -3.83
CA ASN A 38 4.99 15.28 -4.95
C ASN A 38 3.68 14.54 -4.64
N PRO A 39 2.56 14.83 -5.33
CA PRO A 39 1.27 14.17 -5.10
C PRO A 39 1.28 12.69 -5.49
N ASN A 40 2.30 12.22 -6.23
CA ASN A 40 2.51 10.81 -6.56
C ASN A 40 3.32 10.05 -5.50
N SER A 41 3.69 10.68 -4.38
CA SER A 41 4.28 9.98 -3.25
C SER A 41 3.22 9.05 -2.64
N LYS A 42 3.44 7.72 -2.76
CA LYS A 42 2.51 6.65 -2.37
C LYS A 42 1.88 6.84 -0.98
N SER A 43 2.61 7.47 -0.05
CA SER A 43 2.13 7.74 1.31
C SER A 43 0.91 8.67 1.36
N ASN A 44 0.82 9.66 0.46
CA ASN A 44 -0.32 10.60 0.43
C ASN A 44 -1.48 10.04 -0.41
N SER A 45 -1.19 9.25 -1.44
CA SER A 45 -2.25 8.59 -2.20
C SER A 45 -3.00 7.55 -1.37
N ASP A 46 -2.31 6.81 -0.49
CA ASP A 46 -2.95 5.81 0.37
C ASP A 46 -3.79 6.47 1.48
N THR A 47 -3.34 7.59 2.04
CA THR A 47 -4.10 8.33 3.06
C THR A 47 -5.26 9.13 2.47
N GLU A 48 -5.11 9.75 1.30
CA GLU A 48 -6.22 10.44 0.63
C GLU A 48 -7.24 9.46 0.05
N ALA A 49 -6.81 8.33 -0.52
CA ALA A 49 -7.72 7.26 -0.94
C ALA A 49 -8.44 6.63 0.26
N ALA A 50 -7.75 6.39 1.38
CA ALA A 50 -8.39 5.93 2.62
C ALA A 50 -9.36 6.98 3.20
N ALA A 51 -9.02 8.26 3.14
CA ALA A 51 -9.89 9.35 3.59
C ALA A 51 -11.14 9.53 2.70
N ALA A 52 -11.03 9.29 1.40
CA ALA A 52 -12.17 9.28 0.47
C ALA A 52 -13.05 8.02 0.68
N ALA A 53 -12.44 6.84 0.86
CA ALA A 53 -13.11 5.58 1.18
C ALA A 53 -13.83 5.60 2.54
N GLY A 54 -13.37 6.43 3.48
CA GLY A 54 -14.01 6.64 4.80
C GLY A 54 -15.41 7.26 4.75
N LYS A 55 -15.74 8.01 3.67
CA LYS A 55 -17.02 8.72 3.54
C LYS A 55 -18.16 7.85 3.00
N ILE A 56 -17.84 6.69 2.45
CA ILE A 56 -18.83 5.80 1.81
C ILE A 56 -19.42 4.91 2.90
N THR A 57 -20.72 5.07 3.14
CA THR A 57 -21.49 4.22 4.05
C THR A 57 -21.72 2.86 3.40
N VAL A 58 -21.25 1.79 4.04
CA VAL A 58 -21.33 0.41 3.52
C VAL A 58 -22.43 -0.36 4.26
N SER A 59 -23.16 -1.22 3.54
CA SER A 59 -24.14 -2.12 4.15
C SER A 59 -23.45 -3.24 4.93
N LYS A 60 -23.87 -3.44 6.19
CA LYS A 60 -23.38 -4.55 7.02
C LYS A 60 -23.80 -5.93 6.49
N GLU A 61 -24.92 -6.00 5.78
CA GLU A 61 -25.40 -7.23 5.17
C GLU A 61 -24.46 -7.69 4.05
N ASP A 62 -24.06 -6.77 3.18
CA ASP A 62 -23.14 -7.06 2.07
C ASP A 62 -21.76 -7.49 2.60
N VAL A 63 -21.28 -6.85 3.68
CA VAL A 63 -20.05 -7.26 4.36
C VAL A 63 -20.17 -8.68 4.90
N ALA A 64 -21.29 -9.02 5.57
CA ALA A 64 -21.49 -10.36 6.13
C ALA A 64 -21.53 -11.45 5.06
N VAL A 65 -22.16 -11.19 3.91
CA VAL A 65 -22.18 -12.11 2.77
C VAL A 65 -20.77 -12.34 2.21
N ILE A 66 -19.98 -11.28 2.04
CA ILE A 66 -18.60 -11.42 1.54
C ILE A 66 -17.74 -12.23 2.52
N ILE A 67 -17.86 -11.98 3.83
CA ILE A 67 -17.12 -12.73 4.85
C ILE A 67 -17.53 -14.21 4.84
N SER A 68 -18.84 -14.51 4.76
CA SER A 68 -19.31 -15.89 4.82
C SER A 68 -18.97 -16.70 3.58
N GLU A 69 -19.02 -16.09 2.40
CA GLU A 69 -18.82 -16.79 1.12
C GLU A 69 -17.35 -16.88 0.70
N LEU A 70 -16.54 -15.85 1.00
CA LEU A 70 -15.14 -15.78 0.57
C LEU A 70 -14.13 -16.01 1.70
N GLU A 71 -14.59 -16.17 2.94
CA GLU A 71 -13.75 -16.38 4.13
C GLU A 71 -12.63 -15.32 4.29
N VAL A 72 -12.92 -14.08 3.88
CA VAL A 72 -12.00 -12.94 4.01
C VAL A 72 -12.22 -12.18 5.32
N SER A 73 -11.22 -11.40 5.73
CA SER A 73 -11.36 -10.53 6.90
C SER A 73 -12.37 -9.39 6.64
N GLU A 74 -12.99 -8.91 7.72
CA GLU A 74 -13.95 -7.78 7.68
C GLU A 74 -13.32 -6.53 7.03
N GLU A 75 -12.05 -6.25 7.33
CA GLU A 75 -11.32 -5.13 6.73
C GLU A 75 -11.21 -5.26 5.20
N VAL A 76 -10.95 -6.46 4.69
CA VAL A 76 -10.84 -6.71 3.24
C VAL A 76 -12.21 -6.59 2.58
N ALA A 77 -13.27 -7.11 3.21
CA ALA A 77 -14.64 -7.01 2.72
C ALA A 77 -15.13 -5.55 2.67
N GLU A 78 -14.92 -4.78 3.74
CA GLU A 78 -15.26 -3.37 3.79
C GLU A 78 -14.46 -2.56 2.75
N ARG A 79 -13.16 -2.82 2.63
CA ARG A 79 -12.32 -2.13 1.65
C ARG A 79 -12.80 -2.40 0.23
N ALA A 80 -13.12 -3.65 -0.11
CA ALA A 80 -13.64 -3.99 -1.43
C ALA A 80 -14.95 -3.26 -1.75
N LEU A 81 -15.86 -3.14 -0.78
CA LEU A 81 -17.12 -2.41 -0.94
C LEU A 81 -16.89 -0.89 -1.05
N ARG A 82 -15.97 -0.31 -0.26
CA ARG A 82 -15.63 1.12 -0.33
C ARG A 82 -14.92 1.49 -1.64
N GLU A 83 -14.06 0.62 -2.16
CA GLU A 83 -13.36 0.82 -3.44
C GLU A 83 -14.32 0.84 -4.64
N VAL A 84 -15.42 0.08 -4.57
CA VAL A 84 -16.46 0.05 -5.61
C VAL A 84 -17.39 1.27 -5.52
N GLY A 85 -17.61 1.81 -4.33
CA GLY A 85 -18.38 3.02 -4.09
C GLY A 85 -19.88 2.91 -4.44
N GLU A 86 -20.54 4.06 -4.61
CA GLU A 86 -21.91 4.12 -5.14
C GLU A 86 -21.86 3.78 -6.63
N VAL A 87 -22.29 2.57 -6.99
CA VAL A 87 -22.36 2.17 -8.39
C VAL A 87 -23.50 2.94 -9.08
N GLU A 88 -23.16 3.93 -9.90
CA GLU A 88 -24.14 4.56 -10.78
C GLU A 88 -24.67 3.53 -11.80
N ASN A 89 -25.99 3.52 -11.98
CA ASN A 89 -26.75 2.72 -12.94
C ASN A 89 -26.84 1.21 -12.65
N GLY A 90 -27.71 0.84 -11.70
CA GLY A 90 -28.46 -0.43 -11.74
C GLY A 90 -27.67 -1.72 -11.54
N LYS A 91 -26.39 -1.65 -11.21
CA LYS A 91 -25.56 -2.79 -10.80
C LYS A 91 -25.36 -2.77 -9.30
N SER A 92 -25.50 -3.92 -8.64
CA SER A 92 -25.26 -4.04 -7.20
C SER A 92 -23.78 -3.90 -6.89
N ALA A 93 -23.44 -3.02 -5.93
CA ALA A 93 -22.07 -2.83 -5.44
C ALA A 93 -21.46 -4.14 -4.92
N LEU A 94 -22.27 -5.02 -4.34
CA LEU A 94 -21.88 -6.35 -3.90
C LEU A 94 -21.32 -7.20 -5.06
N VAL A 95 -21.96 -7.17 -6.23
CA VAL A 95 -21.55 -8.02 -7.37
C VAL A 95 -20.20 -7.57 -7.93
N GLU A 96 -19.97 -6.28 -8.04
CA GLU A 96 -18.68 -5.75 -8.51
C GLU A 96 -17.57 -5.97 -7.45
N ALA A 97 -17.88 -5.84 -6.16
CA ALA A 97 -16.93 -6.14 -5.09
C ALA A 97 -16.51 -7.62 -5.09
N LEU A 98 -17.47 -8.53 -5.24
CA LEU A 98 -17.20 -9.97 -5.37
C LEU A 98 -16.35 -10.29 -6.61
N ARG A 99 -16.65 -9.66 -7.76
CA ARG A 99 -15.84 -9.84 -8.98
C ARG A 99 -14.40 -9.39 -8.78
N ARG A 100 -14.18 -8.25 -8.14
CA ARG A 100 -12.84 -7.72 -7.88
C ARG A 100 -12.05 -8.64 -6.95
N LEU A 101 -12.68 -9.19 -5.91
CA LEU A 101 -12.03 -10.11 -4.97
C LEU A 101 -11.65 -11.46 -5.60
N VAL A 102 -12.42 -11.94 -6.58
CA VAL A 102 -12.17 -13.24 -7.25
C VAL A 102 -11.17 -13.13 -8.41
N VAL A 103 -11.07 -11.97 -9.06
CA VAL A 103 -10.22 -11.76 -10.25
C VAL A 103 -8.82 -11.22 -9.92
N ALA A 104 -8.58 -10.82 -8.66
CA ALA A 104 -7.30 -10.26 -8.19
C ALA A 104 -6.15 -11.28 -8.14
#